data_AF-A0A133VBQ4-F1
#
_entry.id   AF-A0A133VBQ4-F1
#
_cell.length_a   1.000
_cell.length_b   1.000
_cell.length_c   1.000
_cell.angle_alpha   90.00
_cell.angle_beta   90.00
_cell.angle_gamma   90.00
#
_symmetry.space_group_name_H-M   'P 1'
#
loop_
_entity.id
_entity.type
_entity.pdbx_description
1 polymer ?
#
loop_
_entity_poly.entity_id
_entity_poly.type
_entity_poly.pdbx_seq_one_letter_code
_entity_poly.pdbx_strand_id
1 'polypeptide(L)'
;MLENVSLESIEEIPKLSYRKAVKTVKELSGSDLSKSTLWRRVQELDLSTEPRSDVDIVTVNDTKIHKQGEEFFNFLDLALGYNTEKEKYSLLFAGVNEERFDIGKEIGKEVDLENAYVVYDSDREINDAFDGQKGIQICHFHAVKYVDYCLWKEDAPKNFRKKVRRILKSRLQTLQNLVKKSWRDEVTERLEDQIGWFREELGRWVERAESRDFTMTAKYVRKNREKFLISAKAALREDYMPYTNNKEEREMREIACKAKGIGGSWSEHGLRNVGLCQLVFRLDEKLFKKIKEVYLGKVGTLSCSVNLMGG
;
A
#
# COMPACT_ATOMS: atom_id res chain seq x y z
N MET A 1 32.99 -2.42 21.11
CA MET A 1 32.92 -1.12 20.40
C MET A 1 32.22 -1.26 19.03
N LEU A 2 32.57 -2.24 18.20
CA LEU A 2 31.91 -2.51 16.90
C LEU A 2 30.41 -2.87 17.00
N GLU A 3 29.98 -3.55 18.07
CA GLU A 3 28.57 -3.94 18.29
C GLU A 3 27.64 -2.73 18.52
N ASN A 4 28.07 -1.70 19.28
CA ASN A 4 27.27 -0.50 19.53
C ASN A 4 27.05 0.35 18.27
N VAL A 5 28.10 0.47 17.44
CA VAL A 5 28.03 1.14 16.13
C VAL A 5 27.05 0.43 15.18
N SER A 6 26.91 -0.88 15.33
CA SER A 6 25.99 -1.71 14.54
C SER A 6 24.52 -1.41 14.89
N LEU A 7 24.20 -1.30 16.18
CA LEU A 7 22.85 -0.99 16.68
C LEU A 7 22.38 0.39 16.25
N GLU A 8 23.16 1.42 16.59
CA GLU A 8 22.81 2.81 16.29
C GLU A 8 22.63 3.00 14.78
N SER A 9 23.44 2.31 13.98
CA SER A 9 23.33 2.35 12.53
C SER A 9 22.01 1.77 12.01
N ILE A 10 21.55 0.63 12.54
CA ILE A 10 20.26 0.02 12.18
C ILE A 10 19.07 0.84 12.67
N GLU A 11 19.16 1.44 13.86
CA GLU A 11 18.09 2.27 14.39
C GLU A 11 17.85 3.54 13.59
N GLU A 12 18.91 4.12 13.05
CA GLU A 12 18.82 5.39 12.33
C GLU A 12 18.45 5.21 10.86
N ILE A 13 18.64 4.03 10.26
CA ILE A 13 18.23 3.72 8.88
C ILE A 13 16.72 3.98 8.62
N PRO A 14 15.78 3.43 9.41
CA PRO A 14 14.35 3.66 9.18
C PRO A 14 13.94 5.10 9.51
N LYS A 15 14.67 5.78 10.40
CA LYS A 15 14.35 7.14 10.86
C LYS A 15 14.90 8.23 9.93
N LEU A 16 16.13 8.09 9.46
CA LEU A 16 16.89 9.17 8.82
C LEU A 16 17.29 8.84 7.37
N SER A 17 17.72 9.84 6.60
CA SER A 17 18.39 9.57 5.33
C SER A 17 19.78 9.01 5.61
N TYR A 18 20.38 8.24 4.70
CA TYR A 18 21.70 7.64 4.90
C TYR A 18 22.79 8.65 5.31
N ARG A 19 22.75 9.86 4.73
CA ARG A 19 23.65 10.96 5.12
C ARG A 19 23.44 11.38 6.58
N LYS A 20 22.19 11.52 7.01
CA LYS A 20 21.83 11.89 8.38
C LYS A 20 22.12 10.73 9.35
N ALA A 21 21.78 9.50 8.98
CA ALA A 21 22.06 8.31 9.77
C ALA A 21 23.56 8.15 10.05
N VAL A 22 24.43 8.27 9.04
CA VAL A 22 25.89 8.25 9.23
C VAL A 22 26.36 9.37 10.16
N LYS A 23 25.84 10.59 9.98
CA LYS A 23 26.18 11.73 10.85
C LYS A 23 25.76 11.46 12.30
N THR A 24 24.55 10.96 12.51
CA THR A 24 24.01 10.64 13.84
C THR A 24 24.77 9.49 14.49
N VAL A 25 25.12 8.44 13.76
CA VAL A 25 25.99 7.35 14.26
C VAL A 25 27.34 7.91 14.69
N LYS A 26 27.96 8.79 13.90
CA LYS A 26 29.22 9.45 14.28
C LYS A 26 29.06 10.28 15.55
N GLU A 27 27.97 11.02 15.70
CA GLU A 27 27.68 11.83 16.89
C GLU A 27 27.43 10.97 18.14
N LEU A 28 26.79 9.80 18.00
CA LEU A 28 26.42 8.92 19.10
C LEU A 28 27.55 7.99 19.56
N SER A 29 28.27 7.35 18.64
CA SER A 29 29.33 6.37 18.96
C SER A 29 30.74 6.81 18.62
N GLY A 30 30.93 8.00 18.03
CA GLY A 30 32.25 8.45 17.55
C GLY A 30 32.75 7.67 16.32
N SER A 31 31.91 6.83 15.70
CA SER A 31 32.31 5.98 14.58
C SER A 31 32.20 6.68 13.24
N ASP A 32 33.28 6.65 12.46
CA ASP A 32 33.30 7.13 11.07
C ASP A 32 32.79 6.07 10.08
N LEU A 33 31.50 5.75 10.19
CA LEU A 33 30.85 4.78 9.32
C LEU A 33 30.56 5.39 7.94
N SER A 34 30.95 4.72 6.86
CA SER A 34 30.64 5.22 5.50
C SER A 34 29.17 4.95 5.12
N LYS A 35 28.60 5.77 4.23
CA LYS A 35 27.25 5.51 3.67
C LYS A 35 27.18 4.17 2.95
N SER A 36 28.24 3.78 2.26
CA SER A 36 28.34 2.51 1.54
C SER A 36 28.32 1.33 2.51
N THR A 37 28.93 1.46 3.69
CA THR A 37 28.87 0.46 4.75
C THR A 37 27.44 0.32 5.27
N LEU A 38 26.76 1.44 5.55
CA LEU A 38 25.35 1.43 5.98
C LEU A 38 24.45 0.77 4.95
N TRP A 39 24.64 1.12 3.67
CA TRP A 39 23.89 0.58 2.54
C TRP A 39 24.11 -0.92 2.36
N ARG A 40 25.38 -1.37 2.38
CA ARG A 40 25.72 -2.79 2.28
C ARG A 40 25.11 -3.60 3.41
N ARG A 41 25.17 -3.09 4.65
CA ARG A 41 24.55 -3.75 5.80
C ARG A 41 23.05 -3.99 5.60
N VAL A 42 22.31 -3.01 5.06
CA VAL A 42 20.88 -3.19 4.78
C VAL A 42 20.64 -4.20 3.67
N GLN A 43 21.49 -4.25 2.65
CA GLN A 43 21.40 -5.29 1.64
C GLN A 43 21.67 -6.69 2.19
N GLU A 44 22.55 -6.81 3.19
CA GLU A 44 22.91 -8.10 3.80
C GLU A 44 21.93 -8.56 4.89
N LEU A 45 20.92 -7.75 5.24
CA LEU A 45 19.92 -8.18 6.22
C LEU A 45 19.12 -9.36 5.68
N ASP A 46 18.92 -10.37 6.52
CA ASP A 46 17.97 -11.43 6.26
C ASP A 46 16.73 -11.17 7.11
N LEU A 47 15.75 -10.51 6.51
CA LEU A 47 14.50 -10.15 7.17
C LEU A 47 13.36 -11.01 6.63
N SER A 48 12.77 -11.77 7.54
CA SER A 48 11.45 -12.37 7.38
C SER A 48 10.48 -11.70 8.35
N THR A 49 9.22 -11.62 7.92
CA THR A 49 8.12 -11.17 8.75
C THR A 49 7.04 -12.22 8.67
N GLU A 50 6.54 -12.66 9.82
CA GLU A 50 5.35 -13.50 9.84
C GLU A 50 4.14 -12.58 9.60
N PRO A 51 3.37 -12.80 8.52
CA PRO A 51 2.13 -12.08 8.31
C PRO A 51 1.17 -12.37 9.47
N ARG A 52 0.32 -11.39 9.76
CA ARG A 52 -0.70 -11.56 10.80
C ARG A 52 -2.02 -11.93 10.15
N SER A 53 -2.62 -13.02 10.63
CA SER A 53 -3.89 -13.55 10.15
C SER A 53 -5.11 -12.77 10.64
N ASP A 54 -4.97 -11.97 11.70
CA ASP A 54 -6.06 -11.23 12.32
C ASP A 54 -6.32 -9.89 11.62
N VAL A 55 -6.76 -9.90 10.37
CA VAL A 55 -7.01 -8.69 9.57
C VAL A 55 -8.35 -8.72 8.86
N ASP A 56 -9.05 -7.59 8.86
CA ASP A 56 -10.36 -7.44 8.22
C ASP A 56 -10.27 -6.72 6.88
N ILE A 57 -9.18 -5.97 6.67
CA ILE A 57 -8.95 -5.17 5.47
C ILE A 57 -7.52 -5.35 4.99
N VAL A 58 -7.37 -5.64 3.70
CA VAL A 58 -6.10 -5.73 3.00
C VAL A 58 -5.97 -4.54 2.05
N THR A 59 -4.86 -3.81 2.12
CA THR A 59 -4.52 -2.74 1.17
C THR A 59 -3.25 -3.10 0.43
N VAL A 60 -3.28 -3.03 -0.90
CA VAL A 60 -2.17 -3.48 -1.75
C VAL A 60 -1.80 -2.40 -2.76
N ASN A 61 -0.50 -2.16 -2.93
CA ASN A 61 0.01 -1.20 -3.90
C ASN A 61 1.45 -1.49 -4.29
N ASP A 62 1.91 -0.79 -5.32
CA ASP A 62 3.32 -0.74 -5.71
C ASP A 62 3.86 0.70 -5.71
N THR A 63 5.18 0.83 -5.68
CA THR A 63 5.82 2.12 -5.95
C THR A 63 7.05 1.95 -6.82
N LYS A 64 7.14 2.79 -7.84
CA LYS A 64 8.26 2.81 -8.79
C LYS A 64 9.51 3.42 -8.18
N ILE A 65 10.59 2.66 -8.21
CA ILE A 65 11.92 3.04 -7.76
C ILE A 65 12.88 2.95 -8.95
N HIS A 66 13.58 4.03 -9.26
CA HIS A 66 14.55 4.04 -10.35
C HIS A 66 15.71 3.09 -10.08
N LYS A 67 16.13 2.36 -11.11
CA LYS A 67 17.29 1.45 -11.13
C LYS A 67 18.40 2.04 -12.00
N GLN A 68 19.65 1.68 -11.73
CA GLN A 68 20.77 1.93 -12.65
C GLN A 68 20.94 0.72 -13.58
N GLY A 69 20.88 0.91 -14.91
CA GLY A 69 20.98 -0.16 -15.90
C GLY A 69 20.10 0.06 -17.13
N GLU A 70 19.90 -1.00 -17.94
CA GLU A 70 19.03 -0.98 -19.13
C GLU A 70 17.53 -0.91 -18.78
N GLU A 71 17.13 -1.52 -17.66
CA GLU A 71 15.78 -1.34 -17.09
C GLU A 71 15.72 -0.10 -16.22
N PHE A 72 14.69 0.71 -16.43
CA PHE A 72 14.59 2.02 -15.80
C PHE A 72 14.06 1.99 -14.36
N PHE A 73 13.38 0.91 -13.94
CA PHE A 73 12.65 0.86 -12.66
C PHE A 73 12.53 -0.55 -12.06
N ASN A 74 12.56 -0.63 -10.73
CA ASN A 74 11.95 -1.70 -9.93
C ASN A 74 10.61 -1.22 -9.37
N PHE A 75 9.71 -2.15 -9.11
CA PHE A 75 8.49 -1.95 -8.34
C PHE A 75 8.71 -2.54 -6.95
N LEU A 76 8.61 -1.71 -5.91
CA LEU A 76 8.48 -2.23 -4.56
C LEU A 76 7.00 -2.50 -4.34
N ASP A 77 6.65 -3.73 -4.01
CA ASP A 77 5.28 -4.19 -3.74
C ASP A 77 5.03 -4.28 -2.25
N LEU A 78 3.88 -3.77 -1.82
CA LEU A 78 3.48 -3.71 -0.41
C LEU A 78 2.03 -4.13 -0.25
N ALA A 79 1.78 -5.00 0.73
CA ALA A 79 0.46 -5.22 1.29
C ALA A 79 0.44 -4.98 2.79
N LEU A 80 -0.54 -4.21 3.24
CA LEU A 80 -0.82 -3.97 4.66
C LEU A 80 -2.17 -4.58 5.02
N GLY A 81 -2.23 -5.14 6.21
CA GLY A 81 -3.46 -5.57 6.85
C GLY A 81 -3.90 -4.53 7.87
N TYR A 82 -5.20 -4.37 8.05
CA TYR A 82 -5.78 -3.57 9.11
C TYR A 82 -6.78 -4.41 9.90
N ASN A 83 -6.53 -4.51 11.20
CA ASN A 83 -7.46 -5.07 12.17
C ASN A 83 -8.31 -3.92 12.72
N THR A 84 -9.60 -3.97 12.48
CA THR A 84 -10.56 -2.93 12.85
C THR A 84 -10.84 -2.90 14.35
N GLU A 85 -10.91 -4.06 15.00
CA GLU A 85 -11.11 -4.20 16.45
C GLU A 85 -9.94 -3.61 17.25
N LYS A 86 -8.71 -3.90 16.84
CA LYS A 86 -7.45 -3.45 17.49
C LYS A 86 -6.98 -2.09 16.98
N GLU A 87 -7.65 -1.53 15.98
CA GLU A 87 -7.27 -0.33 15.24
C GLU A 87 -5.78 -0.33 14.81
N LYS A 88 -5.28 -1.49 14.38
CA LYS A 88 -3.84 -1.69 14.14
C LYS A 88 -3.56 -2.16 12.72
N TYR A 89 -2.55 -1.53 12.11
CA TYR A 89 -1.96 -1.98 10.86
C TYR A 89 -0.85 -3.01 11.09
N SER A 90 -0.81 -4.03 10.24
CA SER A 90 0.24 -5.03 10.15
C SER A 90 0.80 -5.08 8.74
N LEU A 91 2.05 -5.52 8.62
CA LEU A 91 2.62 -5.86 7.32
C LEU A 91 2.14 -7.27 6.95
N LEU A 92 1.61 -7.42 5.74
CA LEU A 92 1.23 -8.73 5.19
C LEU A 92 2.22 -9.21 4.14
N PHE A 93 2.72 -8.28 3.32
CA PHE A 93 3.64 -8.62 2.23
C PHE A 93 4.57 -7.46 1.92
N ALA A 94 5.83 -7.77 1.63
CA ALA A 94 6.76 -6.84 0.98
C ALA A 94 7.69 -7.61 0.04
N GLY A 95 7.69 -7.22 -1.23
CA GLY A 95 8.48 -7.85 -2.29
C GLY A 95 8.88 -6.85 -3.35
N VAL A 96 9.60 -7.29 -4.37
CA VAL A 96 10.07 -6.43 -5.45
C VAL A 96 9.80 -7.10 -6.79
N ASN A 97 9.14 -6.39 -7.69
CA ASN A 97 8.75 -6.87 -9.02
C ASN A 97 7.85 -8.12 -8.95
N GLU A 98 6.93 -8.15 -7.97
CA GLU A 98 6.09 -9.32 -7.71
C GLU A 98 4.79 -9.24 -8.51
N GLU A 99 4.40 -10.36 -9.09
CA GLU A 99 3.12 -10.51 -9.80
C GLU A 99 1.96 -10.38 -8.81
N ARG A 100 0.90 -9.64 -9.19
CA ARG A 100 -0.25 -9.40 -8.29
C ARG A 100 -0.91 -10.70 -7.83
N PHE A 101 -0.99 -11.68 -8.72
CA PHE A 101 -1.54 -13.00 -8.42
C PHE A 101 -0.75 -13.72 -7.31
N ASP A 102 0.58 -13.66 -7.36
CA ASP A 102 1.44 -14.29 -6.36
C ASP A 102 1.35 -13.60 -5.01
N ILE A 103 1.27 -12.26 -5.00
CA ILE A 103 1.01 -11.48 -3.77
C ILE A 103 -0.30 -11.93 -3.11
N GLY A 104 -1.37 -12.03 -3.89
CA GLY A 104 -2.69 -12.41 -3.37
C GLY A 104 -2.73 -13.85 -2.87
N LYS A 105 -2.09 -14.78 -3.58
CA LYS A 105 -1.91 -16.17 -3.14
C LYS A 105 -1.12 -16.27 -1.83
N GLU A 106 -0.05 -15.49 -1.69
CA GLU A 106 0.76 -15.47 -0.47
C GLU A 106 -0.04 -14.95 0.72
N ILE A 107 -0.78 -13.85 0.53
CA ILE A 107 -1.66 -13.29 1.57
C ILE A 107 -2.76 -14.27 1.95
N GLY A 108 -3.38 -14.94 0.97
CA GLY A 108 -4.46 -15.90 1.19
C GLY A 108 -4.06 -17.19 1.93
N LYS A 109 -2.76 -17.46 2.12
CA LYS A 109 -2.30 -18.57 2.99
C LYS A 109 -2.58 -18.30 4.46
N GLU A 110 -2.63 -17.03 4.85
CA GLU A 110 -2.59 -16.59 6.24
C GLU A 110 -3.80 -15.72 6.59
N VAL A 111 -4.37 -15.01 5.61
CA VAL A 111 -5.55 -14.18 5.76
C VAL A 111 -6.76 -14.89 5.19
N ASP A 112 -7.83 -14.97 5.98
CA ASP A 112 -9.14 -15.41 5.51
C ASP A 112 -9.76 -14.34 4.60
N LEU A 113 -9.50 -14.45 3.30
CA LEU A 113 -9.99 -13.50 2.30
C LEU A 113 -11.52 -13.44 2.25
N GLU A 114 -12.22 -14.55 2.52
CA GLU A 114 -13.70 -14.58 2.50
C GLU A 114 -14.32 -13.60 3.49
N ASN A 115 -13.61 -13.33 4.58
CA ASN A 115 -14.01 -12.39 5.61
C ASN A 115 -13.27 -11.03 5.54
N ALA A 116 -12.29 -10.88 4.66
CA ALA A 116 -11.52 -9.65 4.49
C ALA A 116 -11.96 -8.82 3.28
N TYR A 117 -12.01 -7.50 3.45
CA TYR A 117 -12.18 -6.55 2.36
C TYR A 117 -10.83 -6.17 1.74
N VAL A 118 -10.82 -5.79 0.46
CA VAL A 118 -9.61 -5.36 -0.25
C VAL A 118 -9.74 -3.91 -0.75
N VAL A 119 -8.74 -3.07 -0.51
CA VAL A 119 -8.66 -1.67 -0.99
C VAL A 119 -7.49 -1.51 -1.96
N TYR A 120 -7.71 -0.85 -3.10
CA TYR A 120 -6.65 -0.72 -4.12
C TYR A 120 -6.75 0.48 -5.08
N ASP A 121 -5.68 0.70 -5.84
CA ASP A 121 -5.45 1.88 -6.70
C ASP A 121 -6.02 1.81 -8.11
N SER A 122 -7.16 1.11 -8.27
CA SER A 122 -7.90 1.05 -9.53
C SER A 122 -7.22 0.25 -10.66
N ASP A 123 -6.19 -0.53 -10.36
CA ASP A 123 -5.52 -1.38 -11.36
C ASP A 123 -6.38 -2.54 -11.89
N ARG A 124 -6.10 -3.03 -13.11
CA ARG A 124 -6.94 -3.99 -13.83
C ARG A 124 -6.78 -5.43 -13.35
N GLU A 125 -5.65 -5.77 -12.74
CA GLU A 125 -5.22 -7.15 -12.42
C GLU A 125 -5.66 -7.63 -11.03
N ILE A 126 -6.26 -6.76 -10.21
CA ILE A 126 -6.52 -7.09 -8.80
C ILE A 126 -7.66 -8.10 -8.57
N ASN A 127 -8.57 -8.23 -9.54
CA ASN A 127 -9.71 -9.13 -9.40
C ASN A 127 -9.24 -10.58 -9.32
N ASP A 128 -8.29 -10.93 -10.20
CA ASP A 128 -7.81 -12.29 -10.33
C ASP A 128 -6.81 -12.60 -9.19
N ALA A 129 -6.18 -11.57 -8.64
CA ALA A 129 -5.23 -11.70 -7.53
C ALA A 129 -5.88 -12.00 -6.17
N PHE A 130 -7.08 -11.50 -5.90
CA PHE A 130 -7.72 -11.62 -4.57
C PHE A 130 -9.07 -12.32 -4.64
N ASP A 131 -9.21 -13.37 -5.45
CA ASP A 131 -10.49 -14.07 -5.59
C ASP A 131 -11.04 -14.58 -4.24
N GLY A 132 -12.37 -14.64 -4.12
CA GLY A 132 -13.07 -15.07 -2.90
C GLY A 132 -13.20 -14.02 -1.80
N GLN A 133 -12.74 -12.78 -2.02
CA GLN A 133 -12.78 -11.73 -0.99
C GLN A 133 -14.18 -11.22 -0.62
N LYS A 134 -14.35 -10.73 0.63
CA LYS A 134 -15.63 -10.14 1.12
C LYS A 134 -16.12 -8.96 0.27
N GLY A 135 -15.19 -8.18 -0.29
CA GLY A 135 -15.48 -7.14 -1.28
C GLY A 135 -14.28 -6.26 -1.62
N ILE A 136 -14.29 -5.70 -2.83
CA ILE A 136 -13.19 -4.84 -3.32
C ILE A 136 -13.61 -3.38 -3.46
N GLN A 137 -12.99 -2.50 -2.68
CA GLN A 137 -13.13 -1.06 -2.81
C GLN A 137 -11.99 -0.48 -3.66
N ILE A 138 -12.34 0.29 -4.69
CA ILE A 138 -11.36 1.13 -5.36
C ILE A 138 -11.15 2.40 -4.53
N CYS A 139 -9.89 2.79 -4.33
CA CYS A 139 -9.56 4.07 -3.74
C CYS A 139 -10.23 5.21 -4.54
N HIS A 140 -11.09 5.97 -3.87
CA HIS A 140 -11.84 7.06 -4.51
C HIS A 140 -10.94 8.13 -5.14
N PHE A 141 -9.76 8.37 -4.58
CA PHE A 141 -8.80 9.29 -5.19
C PHE A 141 -8.23 8.74 -6.49
N HIS A 142 -7.88 7.44 -6.53
CA HIS A 142 -7.37 6.79 -7.73
C HIS A 142 -8.44 6.63 -8.80
N ALA A 143 -9.69 6.33 -8.43
CA ALA A 143 -10.80 6.32 -9.38
C ALA A 143 -10.92 7.67 -10.12
N VAL A 144 -10.84 8.79 -9.38
CA VAL A 144 -10.92 10.14 -9.95
C VAL A 144 -9.71 10.46 -10.84
N LYS A 145 -8.49 10.06 -10.43
CA LYS A 145 -7.26 10.22 -11.23
C LYS A 145 -7.34 9.39 -12.53
N TYR A 146 -7.79 8.14 -12.45
CA TYR A 146 -7.85 7.23 -13.59
C TYR A 146 -8.90 7.66 -14.62
N VAL A 147 -10.03 8.22 -14.17
CA VAL A 147 -10.99 8.83 -15.09
C VAL A 147 -10.41 10.05 -15.82
N ASP A 148 -9.67 10.92 -15.12
CA ASP A 148 -8.98 12.05 -15.77
C ASP A 148 -7.93 11.57 -16.78
N TYR A 149 -7.23 10.47 -16.47
CA TYR A 149 -6.32 9.80 -17.39
C TYR A 149 -7.04 9.25 -18.64
N CYS A 150 -8.14 8.50 -18.46
CA CYS A 150 -8.91 7.97 -19.59
C CYS A 150 -9.37 9.09 -20.52
N LEU A 151 -9.97 10.14 -19.97
CA LEU A 151 -10.39 11.29 -20.77
C LEU A 151 -9.23 12.00 -21.45
N TRP A 152 -8.05 12.08 -20.81
CA TRP A 152 -6.86 12.65 -21.45
C TRP A 152 -6.37 11.79 -22.61
N LYS A 153 -6.38 10.45 -22.45
CA LYS A 153 -6.05 9.47 -23.49
C LYS A 153 -7.00 9.53 -24.69
N GLU A 154 -8.23 9.99 -24.46
CA GLU A 154 -9.29 10.19 -25.46
C GLU A 154 -9.39 11.65 -25.92
N ASP A 155 -8.31 12.43 -25.78
CA ASP A 155 -8.19 13.80 -26.26
C ASP A 155 -9.25 14.79 -25.74
N ALA A 156 -9.87 14.49 -24.59
CA ALA A 156 -10.89 15.35 -24.03
C ALA A 156 -10.31 16.72 -23.60
N PRO A 157 -11.01 17.84 -23.90
CA PRO A 157 -10.54 19.18 -23.54
C PRO A 157 -10.27 19.34 -22.05
N LYS A 158 -9.18 20.03 -21.69
CA LYS A 158 -8.76 20.25 -20.28
C LYS A 158 -9.88 20.78 -19.38
N ASN A 159 -10.69 21.71 -19.88
CA ASN A 159 -11.82 22.27 -19.12
C ASN A 159 -12.94 21.25 -18.88
N PHE A 160 -13.20 20.41 -19.87
CA PHE A 160 -14.15 19.30 -19.75
C PHE A 160 -13.66 18.29 -18.71
N ARG A 161 -12.41 17.85 -18.81
CA ARG A 161 -11.78 16.94 -17.83
C ARG A 161 -11.85 17.46 -16.40
N LYS A 162 -11.51 18.74 -16.19
CA LYS A 162 -11.64 19.40 -14.88
C LYS A 162 -13.07 19.37 -14.34
N LYS A 163 -14.07 19.64 -15.19
CA LYS A 163 -15.49 19.63 -14.80
C LYS A 163 -15.95 18.23 -14.40
N VAL A 164 -15.67 17.25 -15.25
CA VAL A 164 -15.93 15.82 -15.01
C VAL A 164 -15.31 15.39 -13.67
N ARG A 165 -14.00 15.60 -13.50
CA ARG A 165 -13.26 15.22 -12.30
C ARG A 165 -13.86 15.81 -11.03
N ARG A 166 -14.28 17.09 -11.08
CA ARG A 166 -14.92 17.78 -9.96
C ARG A 166 -16.27 17.16 -9.61
N ILE A 167 -17.08 16.84 -10.61
CA ILE A 167 -18.39 16.19 -10.40
C ILE A 167 -18.19 14.85 -9.72
N LEU A 168 -17.39 13.94 -10.30
CA LEU A 168 -17.16 12.61 -9.72
C LEU A 168 -16.61 12.70 -8.29
N LYS A 169 -15.59 13.55 -8.07
CA LYS A 169 -15.03 13.78 -6.73
C LYS A 169 -16.09 14.27 -5.74
N SER A 170 -16.90 15.26 -6.13
CA SER A 170 -17.95 15.80 -5.26
C SER A 170 -18.97 14.73 -4.89
N ARG A 171 -19.39 13.89 -5.84
CA ARG A 171 -20.36 12.83 -5.58
C ARG A 171 -19.78 11.76 -4.65
N LEU A 172 -18.53 11.33 -4.89
CA LEU A 172 -17.83 10.40 -3.99
C LEU A 172 -17.68 10.97 -2.58
N GLN A 173 -17.39 12.27 -2.45
CA GLN A 173 -17.31 12.95 -1.15
C GLN A 173 -18.67 13.00 -0.44
N THR A 174 -19.76 13.21 -1.17
CA THR A 174 -21.12 13.12 -0.59
C THR A 174 -21.35 11.74 0.01
N LEU A 175 -21.02 10.67 -0.71
CA LEU A 175 -21.14 9.29 -0.22
C LEU A 175 -20.27 9.06 1.04
N GLN A 176 -19.02 9.53 1.03
CA GLN A 176 -18.11 9.43 2.18
C GLN A 176 -18.68 10.13 3.42
N ASN A 177 -19.24 11.33 3.26
CA ASN A 177 -19.81 12.09 4.36
C ASN A 177 -21.06 11.43 4.91
N LEU A 178 -21.86 10.77 4.06
CA LEU A 178 -23.01 9.98 4.49
C LEU A 178 -22.59 8.76 5.30
N VAL A 179 -21.58 8.00 4.84
CA VAL A 179 -21.00 6.89 5.63
C VAL A 179 -20.50 7.38 6.99
N LYS A 180 -19.74 8.49 7.03
CA LYS A 180 -19.30 9.08 8.31
C LYS A 180 -20.46 9.55 9.20
N LYS A 181 -21.62 9.83 8.61
CA LYS A 181 -22.82 10.24 9.34
C LYS A 181 -23.57 9.02 9.86
N SER A 182 -23.70 7.95 9.08
CA SER A 182 -24.34 6.71 9.52
C SER A 182 -23.62 6.11 10.73
N TRP A 183 -22.29 6.17 10.77
CA TRP A 183 -21.50 5.77 11.94
C TRP A 183 -21.69 6.63 13.19
N ARG A 184 -22.18 7.87 13.06
CA ARG A 184 -22.36 8.80 14.18
C ARG A 184 -23.80 8.87 14.68
N ASP A 185 -24.75 8.79 13.75
CA ASP A 185 -26.16 9.10 14.00
C ASP A 185 -27.07 7.86 13.85
N GLU A 186 -26.52 6.68 13.54
CA GLU A 186 -27.25 5.40 13.33
C GLU A 186 -28.36 5.44 12.24
N VAL A 187 -28.36 6.46 11.37
CA VAL A 187 -29.35 6.60 10.29
C VAL A 187 -28.91 5.83 9.04
N THR A 188 -29.46 4.62 8.83
CA THR A 188 -29.10 3.70 7.74
C THR A 188 -29.98 3.83 6.49
N GLU A 189 -31.29 4.10 6.61
CA GLU A 189 -32.22 4.19 5.46
C GLU A 189 -31.77 5.23 4.42
N ARG A 190 -31.29 6.39 4.89
CA ARG A 190 -30.75 7.45 4.03
C ARG A 190 -29.50 7.01 3.26
N LEU A 191 -28.73 6.04 3.77
CA LEU A 191 -27.54 5.55 3.09
C LEU A 191 -27.91 4.61 1.93
N GLU A 192 -28.93 3.76 2.10
CA GLU A 192 -29.43 2.88 1.04
C GLU A 192 -29.93 3.65 -0.18
N ASP A 193 -30.81 4.63 0.04
CA ASP A 193 -31.33 5.51 -1.02
C ASP A 193 -30.20 6.23 -1.77
N GLN A 194 -29.18 6.68 -1.04
CA GLN A 194 -28.06 7.40 -1.62
C GLN A 194 -27.11 6.49 -2.40
N ILE A 195 -26.94 5.23 -2.00
CA ILE A 195 -26.24 4.22 -2.79
C ILE A 195 -27.00 3.98 -4.10
N GLY A 196 -28.32 3.83 -4.04
CA GLY A 196 -29.18 3.66 -5.22
C GLY A 196 -29.05 4.85 -6.19
N TRP A 197 -29.24 6.07 -5.67
CA TRP A 197 -29.10 7.29 -6.46
C TRP A 197 -27.69 7.46 -7.05
N PHE A 198 -26.63 7.15 -6.29
CA PHE A 198 -25.26 7.25 -6.80
C PHE A 198 -24.99 6.24 -7.91
N ARG A 199 -25.52 5.01 -7.79
CA ARG A 199 -25.43 3.99 -8.85
C ARG A 199 -26.09 4.49 -10.14
N GLU A 200 -27.28 5.06 -10.06
CA GLU A 200 -27.95 5.66 -11.22
C GLU A 200 -27.16 6.84 -11.81
N GLU A 201 -26.60 7.71 -10.96
CA GLU A 201 -25.80 8.83 -11.43
C GLU A 201 -24.55 8.37 -12.18
N LEU A 202 -23.88 7.31 -11.72
CA LEU A 202 -22.79 6.68 -12.48
C LEU A 202 -23.28 6.12 -13.82
N GLY A 203 -24.47 5.51 -13.87
CA GLY A 203 -25.09 5.03 -15.11
C GLY A 203 -25.29 6.16 -16.12
N ARG A 204 -25.94 7.26 -15.70
CA ARG A 204 -26.10 8.48 -16.52
C ARG A 204 -24.76 9.07 -16.96
N TRP A 205 -23.72 8.89 -16.15
CA TRP A 205 -22.38 9.37 -16.46
C TRP A 205 -21.71 8.56 -17.56
N VAL A 206 -21.88 7.23 -17.52
CA VAL A 206 -21.42 6.30 -18.56
C VAL A 206 -22.09 6.63 -19.89
N GLU A 207 -23.42 6.80 -19.92
CA GLU A 207 -24.16 7.19 -21.14
C GLU A 207 -23.69 8.54 -21.71
N ARG A 208 -23.44 9.52 -20.83
CA ARG A 208 -22.92 10.84 -21.20
C ARG A 208 -21.48 10.82 -21.73
N ALA A 209 -20.69 9.82 -21.35
CA ALA A 209 -19.34 9.60 -21.84
C ALA A 209 -19.38 8.90 -23.20
N GLU A 210 -20.22 7.88 -23.37
CA GLU A 210 -20.37 7.16 -24.64
C GLU A 210 -20.93 8.04 -25.76
N SER A 211 -21.93 8.88 -25.46
CA SER A 211 -22.47 9.86 -26.42
C SER A 211 -21.47 10.93 -26.87
N ARG A 212 -20.27 10.97 -26.28
CA ARG A 212 -19.17 11.88 -26.64
C ARG A 212 -17.90 11.14 -27.02
N ASP A 213 -18.01 9.86 -27.37
CA ASP A 213 -16.90 8.99 -27.79
C ASP A 213 -15.80 8.79 -26.74
N PHE A 214 -16.13 8.94 -25.44
CA PHE A 214 -15.22 8.64 -24.33
C PHE A 214 -15.40 7.20 -23.83
N THR A 215 -15.20 6.23 -24.72
CA THR A 215 -15.40 4.80 -24.50
C THR A 215 -14.55 4.20 -23.38
N MET A 216 -13.27 4.54 -23.26
CA MET A 216 -12.39 4.11 -22.17
C MET A 216 -12.91 4.57 -20.82
N THR A 217 -13.32 5.84 -20.73
CA THR A 217 -13.89 6.42 -19.51
C THR A 217 -15.19 5.71 -19.13
N ALA A 218 -16.10 5.55 -20.09
CA ALA A 218 -17.37 4.83 -19.91
C ALA A 218 -17.15 3.38 -19.47
N LYS A 219 -16.26 2.65 -20.16
CA LYS A 219 -15.90 1.25 -19.84
C LYS A 219 -15.34 1.12 -18.44
N TYR A 220 -14.45 2.03 -18.05
CA TYR A 220 -13.85 2.04 -16.71
C TYR A 220 -14.91 2.25 -15.62
N VAL A 221 -15.75 3.29 -15.75
CA VAL A 221 -16.80 3.58 -14.75
C VAL A 221 -17.83 2.46 -14.69
N ARG A 222 -18.27 1.93 -15.85
CA ARG A 222 -19.21 0.82 -15.92
C ARG A 222 -18.67 -0.43 -15.21
N LYS A 223 -17.43 -0.83 -15.52
CA LYS A 223 -16.77 -2.01 -14.94
C LYS A 223 -16.66 -1.91 -13.41
N ASN A 224 -16.43 -0.70 -12.90
CA ASN A 224 -16.04 -0.47 -11.52
C ASN A 224 -17.14 0.18 -10.65
N ARG A 225 -18.34 0.38 -11.18
CA ARG A 225 -19.42 1.11 -10.49
C ARG A 225 -19.71 0.58 -9.08
N GLU A 226 -19.77 -0.75 -8.92
CA GLU A 226 -20.09 -1.37 -7.63
C GLU A 226 -18.91 -1.27 -6.66
N LYS A 227 -17.68 -1.22 -7.18
CA LYS A 227 -16.45 -1.09 -6.39
C LYS A 227 -16.24 0.31 -5.82
N PHE A 228 -16.94 1.32 -6.34
CA PHE A 228 -17.00 2.65 -5.72
C PHE A 228 -17.97 2.71 -4.53
N LEU A 229 -18.79 1.68 -4.35
CA LEU A 229 -19.87 1.65 -3.37
C LEU A 229 -19.59 0.71 -2.19
N ILE A 230 -18.51 -0.08 -2.23
CA ILE A 230 -18.24 -1.13 -1.23
C ILE A 230 -18.12 -0.54 0.19
N SER A 231 -17.44 0.58 0.38
CA SER A 231 -17.33 1.22 1.69
C SER A 231 -18.68 1.63 2.27
N ALA A 232 -19.62 2.04 1.41
CA ALA A 232 -20.96 2.42 1.82
C ALA A 232 -21.85 1.20 2.10
N LYS A 233 -21.71 0.14 1.30
CA LYS A 233 -22.40 -1.14 1.53
C LYS A 233 -21.90 -1.86 2.78
N ALA A 234 -20.60 -1.80 3.06
CA ALA A 234 -20.01 -2.32 4.28
C ALA A 234 -20.61 -1.61 5.51
N ALA A 235 -20.75 -0.28 5.46
CA ALA A 235 -21.36 0.49 6.55
C ALA A 235 -22.83 0.13 6.82
N LEU A 236 -23.60 -0.30 5.80
CA LEU A 236 -24.96 -0.83 6.01
C LEU A 236 -24.98 -2.18 6.73
N ARG A 237 -23.88 -2.93 6.66
CA ARG A 237 -23.68 -4.22 7.35
C ARG A 237 -22.95 -4.04 8.68
N GLU A 238 -22.79 -2.80 9.14
CA GLU A 238 -22.03 -2.46 10.34
C GLU A 238 -20.55 -2.89 10.26
N ASP A 239 -20.02 -3.09 9.04
CA ASP A 239 -18.61 -3.36 8.78
C ASP A 239 -17.86 -2.06 8.47
N TYR A 240 -16.68 -1.88 9.08
CA TYR A 240 -15.76 -0.81 8.68
C TYR A 240 -15.03 -1.16 7.38
N MET A 241 -15.05 -0.25 6.41
CA MET A 241 -14.26 -0.36 5.18
C MET A 241 -13.81 1.03 4.70
N PRO A 242 -12.51 1.31 4.60
CA PRO A 242 -12.03 2.60 4.14
C PRO A 242 -12.27 2.77 2.64
N TYR A 243 -12.59 4.00 2.23
CA TYR A 243 -12.81 4.37 0.83
C TYR A 243 -11.52 4.81 0.10
N THR A 244 -10.37 4.74 0.78
CA THR A 244 -9.04 5.14 0.27
C THR A 244 -7.96 4.27 0.87
N ASN A 245 -6.87 4.09 0.15
CA ASN A 245 -5.61 3.51 0.64
C ASN A 245 -4.62 4.56 1.16
N ASN A 246 -5.08 5.75 1.61
CA ASN A 246 -4.20 6.86 2.02
C ASN A 246 -3.10 6.47 3.03
N LYS A 247 -3.41 5.54 3.94
CA LYS A 247 -2.43 5.04 4.92
C LYS A 247 -1.28 4.33 4.21
N GLU A 248 -1.60 3.43 3.30
CA GLU A 248 -0.66 2.68 2.48
C GLU A 248 0.13 3.66 1.56
N GLU A 249 -0.53 4.57 0.83
CA GLU A 249 0.15 5.61 0.02
C GLU A 249 1.17 6.41 0.85
N ARG A 250 0.85 6.72 2.12
CA ARG A 250 1.74 7.43 3.03
C ARG A 250 2.96 6.58 3.39
N GLU A 251 2.78 5.31 3.72
CA GLU A 251 3.90 4.41 4.03
C GLU A 251 4.80 4.23 2.79
N MET A 252 4.22 4.02 1.61
CA MET A 252 4.97 3.93 0.36
C MET A 252 5.74 5.19 0.02
N ARG A 253 5.13 6.36 0.20
CA ARG A 253 5.82 7.64 -0.04
C ARG A 253 7.04 7.79 0.86
N GLU A 254 6.93 7.37 2.11
CA GLU A 254 8.04 7.43 3.06
C GLU A 254 9.16 6.46 2.63
N ILE A 255 8.83 5.24 2.19
CA ILE A 255 9.81 4.28 1.66
C ILE A 255 10.46 4.79 0.38
N ALA A 256 9.67 5.29 -0.57
CA ALA A 256 10.17 5.84 -1.82
C ALA A 256 11.15 7.00 -1.58
N CYS A 257 10.88 7.87 -0.60
CA CYS A 257 11.81 8.93 -0.21
C CYS A 257 13.17 8.37 0.27
N LYS A 258 13.17 7.24 0.99
CA LYS A 258 14.40 6.59 1.46
C LYS A 258 15.15 5.90 0.32
N ALA A 259 14.43 5.10 -0.47
CA ALA A 259 14.99 4.38 -1.61
C ALA A 259 15.58 5.34 -2.65
N LYS A 260 14.92 6.48 -2.94
CA LYS A 260 15.40 7.50 -3.89
C LYS A 260 16.61 8.29 -3.37
N GLY A 261 16.84 8.34 -2.06
CA GLY A 261 17.91 9.12 -1.44
C GLY A 261 19.34 8.63 -1.72
N ILE A 262 19.52 7.44 -2.29
CA ILE A 262 20.84 6.84 -2.59
C ILE A 262 21.08 6.70 -4.11
N GLY A 263 20.23 7.28 -4.96
CA GLY A 263 20.48 7.33 -6.41
C GLY A 263 20.17 6.05 -7.18
N GLY A 264 19.33 5.16 -6.64
CA GLY A 264 18.70 4.07 -7.40
C GLY A 264 19.54 2.80 -7.59
N SER A 265 20.73 2.69 -7.01
CA SER A 265 21.52 1.45 -7.04
C SER A 265 21.05 0.47 -5.95
N TRP A 266 19.88 -0.14 -6.12
CA TRP A 266 19.42 -1.20 -5.22
C TRP A 266 19.38 -2.54 -5.95
N SER A 267 19.90 -3.59 -5.31
CA SER A 267 19.44 -4.94 -5.64
C SER A 267 17.97 -5.09 -5.21
N GLU A 268 17.25 -6.05 -5.78
CA GLU A 268 15.87 -6.34 -5.37
C GLU A 268 15.80 -6.69 -3.88
N HIS A 269 16.72 -7.54 -3.41
CA HIS A 269 16.87 -7.91 -2.01
C HIS A 269 17.11 -6.67 -1.11
N GLY A 270 18.02 -5.80 -1.51
CA GLY A 270 18.32 -4.56 -0.78
C GLY A 270 17.13 -3.60 -0.74
N LEU A 271 16.39 -3.46 -1.84
CA LEU A 271 15.20 -2.62 -1.90
C LEU A 271 14.09 -3.16 -0.99
N ARG A 272 13.86 -4.48 -1.02
CA ARG A 272 12.95 -5.17 -0.11
C ARG A 272 13.32 -4.91 1.35
N ASN A 273 14.59 -5.07 1.71
CA ASN A 273 15.06 -4.87 3.08
C ASN A 273 14.89 -3.44 3.59
N VAL A 274 15.12 -2.43 2.75
CA VAL A 274 14.85 -1.03 3.13
C VAL A 274 13.37 -0.83 3.46
N GLY A 275 12.48 -1.37 2.63
CA GLY A 275 11.04 -1.34 2.87
C GLY A 275 10.68 -2.02 4.18
N LEU A 276 11.17 -3.25 4.39
CA LEU A 276 10.94 -4.04 5.58
C LEU A 276 11.43 -3.36 6.86
N CYS A 277 12.69 -2.89 6.91
CA CYS A 277 13.22 -2.19 8.07
C CYS A 277 12.33 -1.02 8.49
N GLN A 278 11.85 -0.25 7.52
CA GLN A 278 11.02 0.92 7.78
C GLN A 278 9.60 0.54 8.23
N LEU A 279 8.98 -0.43 7.57
CA LEU A 279 7.63 -0.88 7.89
C LEU A 279 7.59 -1.59 9.23
N VAL A 280 8.52 -2.49 9.50
CA VAL A 280 8.65 -3.16 10.79
C VAL A 280 8.90 -2.14 11.89
N PHE A 281 9.80 -1.17 11.69
CA PHE A 281 10.00 -0.08 12.66
C PHE A 281 8.71 0.67 13.00
N ARG A 282 7.84 0.91 12.02
CA ARG A 282 6.64 1.74 12.18
C ARG A 282 5.40 0.96 12.61
N LEU A 283 5.30 -0.32 12.26
CA LEU A 283 4.09 -1.13 12.42
C LEU A 283 4.26 -2.25 13.46
N ASP A 284 5.48 -2.72 13.69
CA ASP A 284 5.77 -3.81 14.63
C ASP A 284 7.04 -3.55 15.46
N GLU A 285 6.89 -2.74 16.51
CA GLU A 285 7.97 -2.43 17.46
C GLU A 285 8.59 -3.68 18.08
N LYS A 286 7.79 -4.72 18.34
CA LYS A 286 8.28 -5.98 18.93
C LYS A 286 9.19 -6.70 17.95
N LEU A 287 8.77 -6.83 16.70
CA LEU A 287 9.59 -7.43 15.65
C LEU A 287 10.83 -6.57 15.36
N PHE A 288 10.69 -5.24 15.37
CA PHE A 288 11.83 -4.34 15.23
C PHE A 288 12.85 -4.56 16.34
N LYS A 289 12.40 -4.72 17.59
CA LYS A 289 13.26 -5.06 18.73
C LYS A 289 13.96 -6.41 18.53
N LYS A 290 13.26 -7.43 18.02
CA LYS A 290 13.88 -8.73 17.67
C LYS A 290 14.95 -8.57 16.59
N ILE A 291 14.68 -7.81 15.53
CA ILE A 291 15.67 -7.52 14.48
C ILE A 291 16.92 -6.88 15.08
N LYS A 292 16.74 -5.93 16.01
CA LYS A 292 17.88 -5.36 16.76
C LYS A 292 18.62 -6.44 17.54
N GLU A 293 17.93 -7.28 18.29
CA GLU A 293 18.52 -8.34 19.13
C GLU A 293 19.32 -9.38 18.33
N VAL A 294 18.80 -9.79 17.16
CA VAL A 294 19.49 -10.70 16.23
C VAL A 294 20.75 -10.05 15.68
N TYR A 295 20.67 -8.78 15.26
CA TYR A 295 21.84 -8.07 14.73
C TYR A 295 22.87 -7.70 15.82
N LEU A 296 22.41 -7.58 17.07
CA LEU A 296 23.21 -7.28 18.27
C LEU A 296 24.02 -8.48 18.79
N GLY A 297 23.81 -9.71 18.29
CA GLY A 297 24.62 -10.85 18.72
C GLY A 297 24.46 -11.23 20.20
N LYS A 298 23.31 -10.99 20.84
CA LYS A 298 23.02 -11.61 22.16
C LYS A 298 22.82 -13.13 22.07
N VAL A 299 22.80 -13.68 20.86
CA VAL A 299 23.16 -15.08 20.58
C VAL A 299 24.28 -15.05 19.55
N GLY A 300 25.52 -15.09 20.02
CA GLY A 300 26.70 -15.16 19.18
C GLY A 300 26.77 -16.49 18.45
N THR A 301 26.01 -16.63 17.36
CA THR A 301 26.24 -17.56 16.24
C THR A 301 25.20 -17.26 15.18
N LEU A 302 25.66 -16.90 13.98
CA LEU A 302 24.89 -17.10 12.75
C LEU A 302 24.64 -18.62 12.62
N SER A 303 23.49 -19.10 13.07
CA SER A 303 22.94 -20.36 12.57
C SER A 303 21.85 -20.03 11.55
N CYS A 304 22.27 -19.80 10.30
CA CYS A 304 21.38 -19.95 9.16
C CYS A 304 20.92 -21.42 9.15
N SER A 305 19.67 -21.67 9.52
CA SER A 305 19.02 -22.91 9.10
C SER A 305 18.53 -22.67 7.67
N VAL A 306 19.18 -23.37 6.75
CA VAL A 306 18.71 -23.53 5.38
C VAL A 306 17.46 -24.39 5.45
N ASN A 307 16.29 -23.80 5.27
CA ASN A 307 15.16 -24.53 4.71
C ASN A 307 15.14 -24.28 3.20
N LEU A 308 15.93 -25.10 2.52
CA LEU A 308 15.59 -25.55 1.17
C LEU A 308 14.75 -26.81 1.34
N MET A 309 13.42 -26.66 1.30
CA MET A 309 12.49 -27.68 0.80
C MET A 309 11.31 -26.90 0.21
N GLY A 310 10.97 -26.96 -1.08
CA GLY A 310 11.21 -28.00 -2.07
C GLY A 310 9.95 -28.86 -2.20
N GLY A 311 9.22 -28.69 -3.30
CA GLY A 311 7.98 -29.40 -3.65
C GLY A 311 7.17 -28.63 -4.68
#